data_AF-A0A3N5F3T7-F1
#
_entry.id   AF-A0A3N5F3T7-F1
#
_cell.length_a   1.000
_cell.length_b   1.000
_cell.length_c   1.000
_cell.angle_alpha   90.00
_cell.angle_beta   90.00
_cell.angle_gamma   90.00
#
_symmetry.space_group_name_H-M   'P 1'
#
loop_
_entity.id
_entity.type
_entity.pdbx_description
1 polymer ?
#
loop_
_entity_poly.entity_id
_entity_poly.type
_entity_poly.pdbx_seq_one_letter_code
_entity_poly.pdbx_strand_id
1 'polypeptide(L)'
;MSPHENTGPTVAFDPLPDECLVDLPLAIRLRGASPGEGVTLSLFNRLPGTLMRSVARFVADPDGTVDLTRDAPLVGAYTGVDPMGLFWSRAPVPDGPEAVPVAPSDDPFTVTLVATSDDNRVLARHAIHRVFLGPGVRRTSFDAPGRVGLLFEPASPGPNPAVLVVGGSDGGLAWSREVAGLLASHGFVALALAYFGAEGLPATLDRIPLEYFDAALDTLAALPSTDADRVGVFGASRGGELALLLGARCPRLRAVAAFMPSGVVWPAYPATGYSAWTAEGRDWPCTRATSYEACLAEPDGEREGEVP
;
A
#
# COMPACT_ATOMS: atom_id res chain seq x y z
N MET A 1 37.55 -45.11 -11.15
CA MET A 1 37.09 -44.16 -10.13
C MET A 1 35.77 -43.61 -10.62
N SER A 2 34.67 -44.10 -10.06
CA SER A 2 33.33 -43.59 -10.37
C SER A 2 33.19 -42.21 -9.73
N PRO A 3 32.57 -41.21 -10.40
CA PRO A 3 32.30 -39.94 -9.76
C PRO A 3 31.27 -40.19 -8.66
N HIS A 4 31.64 -39.88 -7.42
CA HIS A 4 30.68 -39.81 -6.32
C HIS A 4 29.68 -38.69 -6.65
N GLU A 5 28.45 -39.05 -7.02
CA GLU A 5 27.33 -38.12 -6.96
C GLU A 5 27.18 -37.69 -5.50
N ASN A 6 27.36 -36.40 -5.26
CA ASN A 6 27.22 -35.80 -3.95
C ASN A 6 25.73 -35.79 -3.58
N THR A 7 25.26 -36.84 -2.91
CA THR A 7 23.87 -36.99 -2.42
C THR A 7 23.61 -36.20 -1.14
N GLY A 8 24.25 -35.03 -1.00
CA GLY A 8 23.94 -34.12 0.10
C GLY A 8 22.50 -33.57 -0.03
N PRO A 9 21.85 -33.19 1.07
CA PRO A 9 20.55 -32.53 1.00
C PRO A 9 20.65 -31.30 0.11
N THR A 10 19.72 -31.17 -0.84
CA THR A 10 19.65 -29.97 -1.69
C THR A 10 19.13 -28.81 -0.85
N VAL A 11 19.91 -27.73 -0.77
CA VAL A 11 19.48 -26.51 -0.07
C VAL A 11 18.34 -25.86 -0.85
N ALA A 12 17.21 -25.61 -0.19
CA ALA A 12 16.04 -25.03 -0.84
C ALA A 12 15.17 -24.25 0.15
N PHE A 13 14.37 -23.32 -0.36
CA PHE A 13 13.29 -22.72 0.42
C PHE A 13 12.15 -23.73 0.60
N ASP A 14 11.44 -23.68 1.73
CA ASP A 14 10.11 -24.30 1.83
C ASP A 14 9.20 -23.75 0.71
N PRO A 15 8.14 -24.47 0.29
CA PRO A 15 7.26 -23.99 -0.78
C PRO A 15 6.77 -22.56 -0.53
N LEU A 16 7.13 -21.67 -1.44
CA LEU A 16 6.69 -20.27 -1.49
C LEU A 16 5.77 -20.07 -2.70
N PRO A 17 4.79 -19.17 -2.62
CA PRO A 17 3.97 -18.85 -3.77
C PRO A 17 4.80 -18.13 -4.85
N ASP A 18 4.48 -18.39 -6.12
CA ASP A 18 5.01 -17.60 -7.25
C ASP A 18 4.31 -16.23 -7.34
N GLU A 19 3.05 -16.16 -6.90
CA GLU A 19 2.25 -14.93 -6.85
C GLU A 19 1.39 -14.89 -5.58
N CYS A 20 1.31 -13.73 -4.94
CA CYS A 20 0.40 -13.50 -3.82
C CYS A 20 0.14 -12.00 -3.60
N LEU A 21 -0.90 -11.67 -2.84
CA LEU A 21 -1.19 -10.28 -2.51
C LEU A 21 -0.03 -9.64 -1.73
N VAL A 22 0.22 -8.36 -1.99
CA VAL A 22 1.32 -7.61 -1.39
C VAL A 22 1.23 -7.49 0.14
N ASP A 23 0.05 -7.62 0.71
CA ASP A 23 -0.23 -7.55 2.15
C ASP A 23 -0.25 -8.92 2.85
N LEU A 24 -0.08 -10.03 2.13
CA LEU A 24 0.00 -11.37 2.74
C LEU A 24 1.40 -11.63 3.31
N PRO A 25 1.53 -11.94 4.63
CA PRO A 25 2.81 -12.31 5.21
C PRO A 25 3.27 -13.67 4.68
N LEU A 26 4.59 -13.87 4.62
CA LEU A 26 5.22 -15.10 4.15
C LEU A 26 6.09 -15.71 5.24
N ALA A 27 5.97 -17.02 5.46
CA ALA A 27 6.85 -17.76 6.34
C ALA A 27 8.06 -18.27 5.53
N ILE A 28 9.14 -17.48 5.52
CA ILE A 28 10.36 -17.83 4.78
C ILE A 28 11.21 -18.78 5.62
N ARG A 29 11.47 -19.97 5.06
CA ARG A 29 12.35 -20.99 5.64
C ARG A 29 13.28 -21.54 4.58
N LEU A 30 14.56 -21.65 4.89
CA LEU A 30 15.57 -22.35 4.09
C LEU A 30 15.94 -23.65 4.80
N ARG A 31 15.97 -24.77 4.08
CA ARG A 31 16.35 -26.09 4.61
C ARG A 31 17.54 -26.67 3.88
N GLY A 32 18.20 -27.63 4.51
CA GLY A 32 19.27 -28.43 3.92
C GLY A 32 20.65 -27.77 3.98
N ALA A 33 20.78 -26.62 4.65
CA ALA A 33 22.09 -26.03 4.94
C ALA A 33 22.88 -26.92 5.92
N SER A 34 24.19 -26.74 5.99
CA SER A 34 24.98 -27.46 6.99
C SER A 34 24.68 -26.92 8.39
N PRO A 35 24.61 -27.76 9.44
CA PRO A 35 24.40 -27.28 10.80
C PRO A 35 25.44 -26.22 11.21
N GLY A 36 24.99 -25.05 11.68
CA GLY A 36 25.87 -23.94 12.05
C GLY A 36 26.43 -23.13 10.87
N GLU A 37 26.03 -23.41 9.63
CA GLU A 37 26.44 -22.66 8.44
C GLU A 37 25.88 -21.23 8.46
N GLY A 38 26.71 -20.25 8.11
CA GLY A 38 26.29 -18.89 7.87
C GLY A 38 25.54 -18.78 6.54
N VAL A 39 24.31 -18.27 6.58
CA VAL A 39 23.46 -18.07 5.40
C VAL A 39 23.10 -16.60 5.28
N THR A 40 23.38 -16.00 4.14
CA THR A 40 22.94 -14.63 3.84
C THR A 40 21.70 -14.67 2.95
N LEU A 41 20.61 -14.06 3.42
CA LEU A 41 19.41 -13.83 2.62
C LEU A 41 19.41 -12.41 2.08
N SER A 42 19.15 -12.26 0.78
CA SER A 42 18.93 -10.98 0.12
C SER A 42 17.57 -10.96 -0.55
N LEU A 43 16.81 -9.87 -0.40
CA LEU A 43 15.55 -9.63 -1.09
C LEU A 43 15.65 -8.33 -1.88
N PHE A 44 15.28 -8.34 -3.16
CA PHE A 44 15.39 -7.15 -4.00
C PHE A 44 14.36 -7.10 -5.14
N ASN A 45 14.07 -5.89 -5.62
CA ASN A 45 13.27 -5.62 -6.81
C ASN A 45 13.71 -4.29 -7.46
N ARG A 46 13.38 -4.13 -8.75
CA ARG A 46 13.69 -2.90 -9.49
C ARG A 46 12.46 -2.01 -9.56
N LEU A 47 12.51 -0.85 -8.91
CA LEU A 47 11.58 0.24 -9.16
C LEU A 47 12.08 1.08 -10.37
N PRO A 48 11.22 1.89 -11.00
CA PRO A 48 11.66 2.80 -12.06
C PRO A 48 12.87 3.65 -11.62
N GLY A 49 14.01 3.42 -12.24
CA GLY A 49 15.27 4.14 -11.95
C GLY A 49 15.98 3.77 -10.64
N THR A 50 15.55 2.77 -9.88
CA THR A 50 16.18 2.44 -8.58
C THR A 50 16.07 0.94 -8.25
N LEU A 51 17.19 0.32 -7.84
CA LEU A 51 17.18 -1.01 -7.25
C LEU A 51 16.93 -0.89 -5.75
N MET A 52 15.93 -1.61 -5.24
CA MET A 52 15.65 -1.71 -3.81
C MET A 52 16.16 -3.05 -3.30
N ARG A 53 16.92 -3.07 -2.19
CA ARG A 53 17.51 -4.30 -1.63
C ARG A 53 17.53 -4.27 -0.11
N SER A 54 17.33 -5.45 0.49
CA SER A 54 17.64 -5.75 1.88
C SER A 54 18.54 -6.99 1.94
N VAL A 55 19.33 -7.08 3.01
CA VAL A 55 20.25 -8.20 3.25
C VAL A 55 20.27 -8.50 4.74
N ALA A 56 20.23 -9.77 5.11
CA ALA A 56 20.41 -10.20 6.49
C ALA A 56 21.09 -11.57 6.55
N ARG A 57 21.99 -11.74 7.52
CA ARG A 57 22.76 -12.97 7.75
C ARG A 57 22.22 -13.73 8.95
N PHE A 58 22.09 -15.05 8.79
CA PHE A 58 21.57 -16.00 9.76
C PHE A 58 22.56 -17.15 9.94
N VAL A 59 22.29 -18.02 10.91
CA VAL A 59 23.01 -19.27 11.13
C VAL A 59 22.00 -20.40 11.10
N ALA A 60 22.26 -21.43 10.31
CA ALA A 60 21.42 -22.62 10.27
C ALA A 60 21.46 -23.35 11.63
N ASP A 61 20.29 -23.79 12.09
CA ASP A 61 20.15 -24.58 13.32
C ASP A 61 20.77 -26.00 13.19
N PRO A 62 20.74 -26.83 14.25
CA PRO A 62 21.27 -28.19 14.19
C PRO A 62 20.65 -29.10 13.12
N ASP A 63 19.46 -28.77 12.63
CA ASP A 63 18.75 -29.48 11.56
C ASP A 63 19.03 -28.89 10.17
N GLY A 64 19.91 -27.88 10.09
CA GLY A 64 20.25 -27.23 8.83
C GLY A 64 19.18 -26.26 8.33
N THR A 65 18.38 -25.70 9.23
CA THR A 65 17.26 -24.81 8.90
C THR A 65 17.51 -23.38 9.35
N VAL A 66 17.16 -22.41 8.48
CA VAL A 66 16.98 -20.99 8.83
C VAL A 66 15.49 -20.68 8.68
N ASP A 67 14.83 -20.24 9.75
CA ASP A 67 13.40 -19.94 9.80
C ASP A 67 13.17 -18.51 10.29
N LEU A 68 12.73 -17.60 9.41
CA LEU A 68 12.56 -16.18 9.75
C LEU A 68 11.40 -15.92 10.72
N THR A 69 10.56 -16.92 10.99
CA THR A 69 9.53 -16.86 12.05
C THR A 69 10.05 -17.14 13.45
N ARG A 70 11.30 -17.61 13.55
CA ARG A 70 11.96 -18.02 14.80
C ARG A 70 13.31 -17.32 14.99
N ASP A 71 14.06 -17.16 13.91
CA ASP A 71 15.46 -16.78 13.92
C ASP A 71 15.60 -15.27 13.67
N ALA A 72 16.25 -14.57 14.59
CA ALA A 72 16.67 -13.19 14.37
C ALA A 72 17.95 -13.18 13.52
N PRO A 73 18.14 -12.17 12.63
CA PRO A 73 19.38 -12.04 11.91
C PRO A 73 20.53 -11.72 12.88
N LEU A 74 21.71 -12.30 12.63
CA LEU A 74 22.94 -11.93 13.33
C LEU A 74 23.35 -10.48 13.03
N VAL A 75 23.19 -10.09 11.77
CA VAL A 75 23.48 -8.76 11.24
C VAL A 75 22.68 -8.56 9.96
N GLY A 76 22.25 -7.32 9.68
CA GLY A 76 21.53 -7.03 8.45
C GLY A 76 20.74 -5.73 8.48
N ALA A 77 19.85 -5.61 7.51
CA ALA A 77 18.97 -4.47 7.32
C ALA A 77 17.89 -4.31 8.40
N TYR A 78 17.71 -5.32 9.27
CA TYR A 78 16.80 -5.28 10.40
C TYR A 78 17.35 -6.10 11.58
N THR A 79 16.71 -6.00 12.74
CA THR A 79 17.05 -6.75 13.96
C THR A 79 15.78 -7.36 14.57
N GLY A 80 15.93 -8.38 15.43
CA GLY A 80 14.80 -9.10 16.02
C GLY A 80 14.20 -10.16 15.09
N VAL A 81 13.27 -10.94 15.62
CA VAL A 81 12.56 -11.98 14.85
C VAL A 81 11.41 -11.33 14.09
N ASP A 82 11.51 -11.26 12.77
CA ASP A 82 10.48 -10.71 11.89
C ASP A 82 10.47 -11.44 10.53
N PRO A 83 9.41 -12.23 10.23
CA PRO A 83 9.26 -12.96 8.96
C PRO A 83 9.32 -12.05 7.72
N MET A 84 8.85 -10.82 7.87
CA MET A 84 8.75 -9.83 6.80
C MET A 84 9.85 -8.77 6.87
N GLY A 85 10.83 -8.93 7.77
CA GLY A 85 11.98 -8.05 7.95
C GLY A 85 12.62 -7.62 6.63
N LEU A 86 12.93 -8.62 5.78
CA LEU A 86 13.53 -8.37 4.47
C LEU A 86 12.62 -7.56 3.52
N PHE A 87 11.30 -7.61 3.65
CA PHE A 87 10.39 -6.90 2.74
C PHE A 87 10.30 -5.41 3.07
N TRP A 88 10.13 -5.05 4.34
CA TRP A 88 9.98 -3.65 4.75
C TRP A 88 11.33 -2.94 4.88
N SER A 89 12.42 -3.65 5.15
CA SER A 89 13.74 -3.06 5.35
C SER A 89 14.55 -2.86 4.06
N ARG A 90 13.92 -2.97 2.88
CA ARG A 90 14.59 -2.70 1.60
C ARG A 90 14.92 -1.23 1.48
N ALA A 91 16.15 -0.93 1.07
CA ALA A 91 16.63 0.42 0.82
C ALA A 91 17.11 0.58 -0.62
N PRO A 92 17.11 1.81 -1.17
CA PRO A 92 17.73 2.10 -2.46
C PRO A 92 19.22 1.72 -2.43
N VAL A 93 19.70 1.06 -3.48
CA VAL A 93 21.13 0.76 -3.66
C VAL A 93 21.75 1.87 -4.52
N PRO A 94 22.71 2.65 -3.98
CA PRO A 94 23.48 3.60 -4.78
C PRO A 94 24.47 2.80 -5.65
N ASP A 95 24.24 2.79 -6.97
CA ASP A 95 25.10 2.30 -8.06
C ASP A 95 25.20 0.76 -8.33
N GLY A 96 24.90 0.38 -9.58
CA GLY A 96 25.40 -0.81 -10.29
C GLY A 96 24.52 -2.10 -10.31
N PRO A 97 24.31 -2.76 -11.47
CA PRO A 97 23.64 -4.08 -11.56
C PRO A 97 24.46 -5.24 -10.97
N GLU A 98 25.72 -5.02 -10.60
CA GLU A 98 26.58 -6.00 -9.90
C GLU A 98 26.25 -6.15 -8.40
N ALA A 99 25.33 -5.33 -7.87
CA ALA A 99 25.01 -5.33 -6.45
C ALA A 99 24.10 -6.49 -6.00
N VAL A 100 23.74 -7.44 -6.87
CA VAL A 100 22.85 -8.56 -6.53
C VAL A 100 23.37 -9.90 -7.05
N PRO A 101 23.13 -11.03 -6.33
CA PRO A 101 23.67 -12.33 -6.71
C PRO A 101 23.07 -12.91 -8.00
N VAL A 102 21.88 -12.44 -8.40
CA VAL A 102 21.20 -12.82 -9.65
C VAL A 102 20.51 -11.60 -10.26
N ALA A 103 20.29 -11.60 -11.57
CA ALA A 103 19.59 -10.52 -12.26
C ALA A 103 18.15 -10.34 -11.71
N PRO A 104 17.73 -9.11 -11.39
CA PRO A 104 16.36 -8.82 -10.95
C PRO A 104 15.37 -8.91 -12.11
N SER A 105 14.09 -9.12 -11.78
CA SER A 105 13.00 -8.91 -12.73
C SER A 105 12.91 -7.44 -13.16
N ASP A 106 12.46 -7.20 -14.40
CA ASP A 106 12.09 -5.87 -14.90
C ASP A 106 10.70 -5.42 -14.44
N ASP A 107 9.89 -6.34 -13.92
CA ASP A 107 8.61 -6.01 -13.29
C ASP A 107 8.83 -5.51 -11.84
N PRO A 108 8.39 -4.28 -11.50
CA PRO A 108 8.60 -3.70 -10.18
C PRO A 108 7.87 -4.42 -9.05
N PHE A 109 6.82 -5.20 -9.36
CA PHE A 109 6.05 -5.96 -8.38
C PHE A 109 6.62 -7.35 -8.11
N THR A 110 7.62 -7.80 -8.89
CA THR A 110 8.32 -9.05 -8.66
C THR A 110 9.52 -8.85 -7.74
N VAL A 111 9.49 -9.45 -6.56
CA VAL A 111 10.63 -9.51 -5.64
C VAL A 111 11.41 -10.80 -5.85
N THR A 112 12.74 -10.73 -5.77
CA THR A 112 13.63 -11.89 -5.85
C THR A 112 14.29 -12.12 -4.49
N LEU A 113 14.04 -13.28 -3.91
CA LEU A 113 14.69 -13.77 -2.69
C LEU A 113 15.84 -14.70 -3.07
N VAL A 114 17.01 -14.50 -2.48
CA VAL A 114 18.20 -15.33 -2.72
C VAL A 114 18.86 -15.67 -1.41
N ALA A 115 19.21 -16.95 -1.24
CA ALA A 115 20.10 -17.43 -0.19
C ALA A 115 21.50 -17.69 -0.76
N THR A 116 22.53 -17.18 -0.09
CA THR A 116 23.94 -17.45 -0.39
C THR A 116 24.68 -17.97 0.83
N SER A 117 25.64 -18.86 0.64
CA SER A 117 26.59 -19.27 1.68
C SER A 117 27.64 -18.18 1.93
N ASP A 118 28.45 -18.36 2.97
CA ASP A 118 29.53 -17.42 3.34
C ASP A 118 30.59 -17.21 2.24
N ASP A 119 30.76 -18.16 1.32
CA ASP A 119 31.62 -18.06 0.13
C ASP A 119 30.92 -17.42 -1.08
N ASN A 120 29.74 -16.81 -0.87
CA ASN A 120 28.89 -16.16 -1.88
C ASN A 120 28.31 -17.09 -2.96
N ARG A 121 28.34 -18.41 -2.77
CA ARG A 121 27.64 -19.33 -3.67
C ARG A 121 26.13 -19.23 -3.46
N VAL A 122 25.37 -19.13 -4.54
CA VAL A 122 23.90 -19.18 -4.50
C VAL A 122 23.45 -20.58 -4.10
N LEU A 123 22.73 -20.68 -2.99
CA LEU A 123 22.19 -21.91 -2.45
C LEU A 123 20.76 -22.15 -2.94
N ALA A 124 19.92 -21.11 -2.90
CA ALA A 124 18.55 -21.15 -3.35
C ALA A 124 18.09 -19.76 -3.83
N ARG A 125 17.09 -19.73 -4.70
CA ARG A 125 16.42 -18.50 -5.12
C ARG A 125 14.93 -18.74 -5.34
N HIS A 126 14.12 -17.72 -5.11
CA HIS A 126 12.69 -17.74 -5.42
C HIS A 126 12.24 -16.34 -5.83
N ALA A 127 11.39 -16.26 -6.84
CA ALA A 127 10.80 -14.99 -7.29
C ALA A 127 9.31 -14.98 -6.93
N ILE A 128 8.82 -13.84 -6.43
CA ILE A 128 7.44 -13.70 -5.95
C ILE A 128 6.85 -12.44 -6.58
N HIS A 129 5.80 -12.60 -7.38
CA HIS A 129 5.00 -11.51 -7.90
C HIS A 129 4.02 -11.05 -6.82
N ARG A 130 4.13 -9.78 -6.37
CA ARG A 130 3.36 -9.21 -5.27
C ARG A 130 2.28 -8.28 -5.80
N VAL A 131 1.05 -8.76 -5.86
CA VAL A 131 -0.06 -8.09 -6.54
C VAL A 131 -0.98 -7.33 -5.59
N PHE A 132 -1.69 -6.34 -6.12
CA PHE A 132 -2.74 -5.58 -5.39
C PHE A 132 -4.16 -6.07 -5.69
N LEU A 133 -4.31 -6.98 -6.65
CA LEU A 133 -5.60 -7.48 -7.09
C LEU A 133 -5.62 -9.00 -6.96
N GLY A 134 -6.46 -9.50 -6.08
CA GLY A 134 -6.60 -10.92 -5.80
C GLY A 134 -7.39 -11.65 -6.88
N PRO A 135 -7.26 -12.99 -6.94
CA PRO A 135 -8.02 -13.81 -7.88
C PRO A 135 -9.53 -13.60 -7.75
N GLY A 136 -10.21 -13.41 -8.88
CA GLY A 136 -11.66 -13.29 -8.95
C GLY A 136 -12.23 -11.91 -8.60
N VAL A 137 -11.41 -10.94 -8.15
CA VAL A 137 -11.87 -9.56 -7.98
C VAL A 137 -12.21 -8.95 -9.33
N ARG A 138 -13.41 -8.38 -9.46
CA ARG A 138 -13.86 -7.71 -10.68
C ARG A 138 -13.52 -6.23 -10.60
N ARG A 139 -12.79 -5.71 -11.59
CA ARG A 139 -12.52 -4.27 -11.76
C ARG A 139 -13.30 -3.72 -12.94
N THR A 140 -14.10 -2.69 -12.72
CA THR A 140 -14.83 -1.95 -13.76
C THR A 140 -14.61 -0.44 -13.62
N SER A 141 -14.90 0.30 -14.68
CA SER A 141 -15.03 1.76 -14.57
C SER A 141 -16.24 2.11 -13.72
N PHE A 142 -16.13 3.15 -12.90
CA PHE A 142 -17.25 3.63 -12.11
C PHE A 142 -18.19 4.45 -12.98
N ASP A 143 -19.37 3.91 -13.27
CA ASP A 143 -20.38 4.54 -14.12
C ASP A 143 -21.23 5.53 -13.30
N ALA A 144 -20.71 6.75 -13.15
CA ALA A 144 -21.43 7.86 -12.53
C ALA A 144 -21.13 9.17 -13.27
N PRO A 145 -22.15 9.93 -13.72
CA PRO A 145 -21.96 11.13 -14.52
C PRO A 145 -21.00 12.13 -13.88
N GLY A 146 -19.96 12.54 -14.60
CA GLY A 146 -18.98 13.54 -14.13
C GLY A 146 -18.06 13.05 -13.01
N ARG A 147 -18.06 11.76 -12.66
CA ARG A 147 -17.14 11.17 -11.69
C ARG A 147 -16.13 10.30 -12.43
N VAL A 148 -14.89 10.30 -11.95
CA VAL A 148 -13.82 9.45 -12.48
C VAL A 148 -13.38 8.49 -11.39
N GLY A 149 -13.63 7.20 -11.59
CA GLY A 149 -13.28 6.19 -10.62
C GLY A 149 -13.22 4.78 -11.18
N LEU A 150 -12.71 3.86 -10.36
CA LEU A 150 -12.69 2.43 -10.61
C LEU A 150 -13.42 1.71 -9.48
N LEU A 151 -14.36 0.86 -9.84
CA LEU A 151 -15.09 0.01 -8.92
C LEU A 151 -14.43 -1.36 -8.87
N PHE A 152 -14.20 -1.85 -7.66
CA PHE A 152 -13.65 -3.17 -7.39
C PHE A 152 -14.66 -3.96 -6.57
N GLU A 153 -15.08 -5.11 -7.08
CA GLU A 153 -16.06 -5.97 -6.43
C GLU A 153 -15.41 -7.32 -6.07
N PRO A 154 -15.63 -7.81 -4.84
CA PRO A 154 -15.02 -9.02 -4.36
C PRO A 154 -15.57 -10.24 -5.11
N ALA A 155 -14.81 -11.34 -5.10
CA ALA A 155 -15.27 -12.62 -5.66
C ALA A 155 -16.38 -13.27 -4.82
N SER A 156 -16.49 -12.89 -3.54
CA SER A 156 -17.53 -13.40 -2.64
C SER A 156 -18.92 -12.93 -3.06
N PRO A 157 -19.97 -13.76 -2.89
CA PRO A 157 -21.35 -13.32 -3.06
C PRO A 157 -21.68 -12.12 -2.15
N GLY A 158 -22.34 -11.11 -2.72
CA GLY A 158 -22.81 -9.93 -1.99
C GLY A 158 -24.18 -10.10 -1.33
N PRO A 159 -24.69 -9.04 -0.67
CA PRO A 159 -24.09 -7.70 -0.56
C PRO A 159 -22.90 -7.66 0.42
N ASN A 160 -21.88 -6.89 0.07
CA ASN A 160 -20.63 -6.76 0.82
C ASN A 160 -20.48 -5.35 1.42
N PRO A 161 -19.76 -5.19 2.55
CA PRO A 161 -19.42 -3.87 3.07
C PRO A 161 -18.65 -3.07 2.00
N ALA A 162 -18.87 -1.76 1.93
CA ALA A 162 -18.28 -0.92 0.89
C ALA A 162 -17.37 0.17 1.43
N VAL A 163 -16.35 0.54 0.66
CA VAL A 163 -15.39 1.58 1.03
C VAL A 163 -15.16 2.52 -0.14
N LEU A 164 -15.39 3.82 0.08
CA LEU A 164 -14.88 4.87 -0.79
C LEU A 164 -13.40 5.09 -0.47
N VAL A 165 -12.52 4.96 -1.46
CA VAL A 165 -11.07 5.11 -1.33
C VAL A 165 -10.60 6.36 -2.08
N VAL A 166 -10.00 7.30 -1.37
CA VAL A 166 -9.54 8.59 -1.91
C VAL A 166 -8.05 8.81 -1.69
N GLY A 167 -7.34 9.20 -2.76
CA GLY A 167 -5.90 9.48 -2.73
C GLY A 167 -5.55 10.85 -2.12
N GLY A 168 -4.24 11.11 -1.99
CA GLY A 168 -3.69 12.36 -1.46
C GLY A 168 -3.51 13.46 -2.51
N SER A 169 -2.53 14.35 -2.28
CA SER A 169 -2.22 15.51 -3.12
C SER A 169 -1.64 15.19 -4.50
N ASP A 170 -1.32 13.92 -4.78
CA ASP A 170 -0.85 13.49 -6.10
C ASP A 170 -1.98 13.48 -7.15
N GLY A 171 -3.25 13.47 -6.70
CA GLY A 171 -4.41 13.40 -7.59
C GLY A 171 -4.53 12.04 -8.31
N GLY A 172 -5.49 11.96 -9.22
CA GLY A 172 -5.70 10.76 -10.03
C GLY A 172 -6.09 9.52 -9.20
N LEU A 173 -5.71 8.34 -9.72
CA LEU A 173 -6.14 7.03 -9.19
C LEU A 173 -4.98 6.11 -8.79
N ALA A 174 -3.72 6.53 -8.95
CA ALA A 174 -2.56 5.62 -8.84
C ALA A 174 -2.52 4.87 -7.51
N TRP A 175 -2.63 5.61 -6.40
CA TRP A 175 -2.66 5.03 -5.05
C TRP A 175 -4.00 4.40 -4.70
N SER A 176 -5.12 5.10 -4.96
CA SER A 176 -6.45 4.65 -4.53
C SER A 176 -6.90 3.37 -5.23
N ARG A 177 -6.52 3.14 -6.49
CA ARG A 177 -6.83 1.90 -7.23
C ARG A 177 -6.15 0.67 -6.62
N GLU A 178 -4.94 0.82 -6.10
CA GLU A 178 -4.15 -0.28 -5.52
C GLU A 178 -4.73 -0.68 -4.17
N VAL A 179 -5.06 0.31 -3.34
CA VAL A 179 -5.75 0.12 -2.06
C VAL A 179 -7.15 -0.46 -2.26
N ALA A 180 -7.93 0.03 -3.23
CA ALA A 180 -9.26 -0.50 -3.52
C ALA A 180 -9.20 -1.95 -4.01
N GLY A 181 -8.21 -2.30 -4.84
CA GLY A 181 -7.96 -3.68 -5.25
C GLY A 181 -7.70 -4.62 -4.06
N LEU A 182 -6.89 -4.18 -3.09
CA LEU A 182 -6.61 -4.95 -1.88
C LEU A 182 -7.86 -5.12 -1.01
N LEU A 183 -8.59 -4.04 -0.76
CA LEU A 183 -9.84 -4.10 0.00
C LEU A 183 -10.85 -5.06 -0.64
N ALA A 184 -10.99 -5.03 -1.96
CA ALA A 184 -11.85 -5.98 -2.66
C ALA A 184 -11.35 -7.42 -2.62
N SER A 185 -10.04 -7.62 -2.56
CA SER A 185 -9.44 -8.94 -2.33
C SER A 185 -9.76 -9.49 -0.93
N HIS A 186 -10.11 -8.61 0.01
CA HIS A 186 -10.53 -8.93 1.38
C HIS A 186 -12.04 -8.81 1.60
N GLY A 187 -12.85 -8.79 0.54
CA GLY A 187 -14.31 -8.92 0.64
C GLY A 187 -15.10 -7.62 0.73
N PHE A 188 -14.48 -6.47 0.41
CA PHE A 188 -15.18 -5.17 0.34
C PHE A 188 -15.53 -4.79 -1.10
N VAL A 189 -16.69 -4.14 -1.32
CA VAL A 189 -16.87 -3.36 -2.56
C VAL A 189 -16.08 -2.06 -2.40
N ALA A 190 -15.05 -1.84 -3.20
CA ALA A 190 -14.18 -0.69 -3.05
C ALA A 190 -14.25 0.23 -4.27
N LEU A 191 -14.52 1.51 -4.03
CA LEU A 191 -14.54 2.54 -5.06
C LEU A 191 -13.29 3.41 -4.94
N ALA A 192 -12.34 3.26 -5.86
CA ALA A 192 -11.24 4.22 -6.01
C ALA A 192 -11.77 5.44 -6.78
N LEU A 193 -11.83 6.60 -6.13
CA LEU A 193 -12.39 7.81 -6.71
C LEU A 193 -11.32 8.90 -6.84
N ALA A 194 -11.13 9.41 -8.07
CA ALA A 194 -10.37 10.62 -8.32
C ALA A 194 -11.27 11.84 -8.11
N TYR A 195 -10.68 12.95 -7.68
CA TYR A 195 -11.40 14.22 -7.47
C TYR A 195 -10.67 15.44 -8.06
N PHE A 196 -9.41 15.27 -8.48
CA PHE A 196 -8.65 16.18 -9.35
C PHE A 196 -7.50 15.40 -10.01
N GLY A 197 -6.80 16.00 -10.97
CA GLY A 197 -5.61 15.43 -11.59
C GLY A 197 -5.88 14.21 -12.47
N ALA A 198 -7.13 14.01 -12.88
CA ALA A 198 -7.54 12.99 -13.86
C ALA A 198 -8.28 13.65 -15.03
N GLU A 199 -8.30 12.98 -16.17
CA GLU A 199 -9.02 13.44 -17.36
C GLU A 199 -10.50 13.69 -17.03
N GLY A 200 -11.03 14.85 -17.41
CA GLY A 200 -12.42 15.25 -17.12
C GLY A 200 -12.65 15.84 -15.72
N LEU A 201 -11.62 15.90 -14.86
CA LEU A 201 -11.66 16.54 -13.55
C LEU A 201 -10.81 17.82 -13.50
N PRO A 202 -10.96 18.66 -12.46
CA PRO A 202 -10.06 19.79 -12.24
C PRO A 202 -8.59 19.36 -12.25
N ALA A 203 -7.71 20.20 -12.78
CA ALA A 203 -6.28 19.89 -12.85
C ALA A 203 -5.59 19.91 -11.48
N THR A 204 -6.12 20.67 -10.52
CA THR A 204 -5.51 20.94 -9.21
C THR A 204 -6.55 20.77 -8.10
N LEU A 205 -6.07 20.64 -6.87
CA LEU A 205 -6.91 20.58 -5.67
C LEU A 205 -7.34 22.00 -5.28
N ASP A 206 -8.37 22.53 -5.94
CA ASP A 206 -8.91 23.87 -5.69
C ASP A 206 -10.44 23.82 -5.73
N ARG A 207 -11.09 24.20 -4.61
CA ARG A 207 -12.54 24.34 -4.46
C ARG A 207 -13.35 23.14 -4.96
N ILE A 208 -12.87 21.93 -4.67
CA ILE A 208 -13.54 20.69 -5.05
C ILE A 208 -14.87 20.58 -4.27
N PRO A 209 -16.04 20.47 -4.95
CA PRO A 209 -17.33 20.39 -4.29
C PRO A 209 -17.45 19.14 -3.45
N LEU A 210 -17.85 19.29 -2.20
CA LEU A 210 -18.02 18.17 -1.29
C LEU A 210 -19.20 17.26 -1.69
N GLU A 211 -20.19 17.81 -2.40
CA GLU A 211 -21.31 17.11 -3.02
C GLU A 211 -20.86 16.14 -4.13
N TYR A 212 -19.65 16.32 -4.67
CA TYR A 212 -19.03 15.36 -5.59
C TYR A 212 -18.95 13.97 -4.96
N PHE A 213 -18.54 13.92 -3.69
CA PHE A 213 -18.37 12.69 -2.91
C PHE A 213 -19.70 12.17 -2.39
N ASP A 214 -20.63 13.05 -2.00
CA ASP A 214 -21.94 12.63 -1.50
C ASP A 214 -22.69 11.82 -2.57
N ALA A 215 -22.68 12.29 -3.82
CA ALA A 215 -23.30 11.55 -4.93
C ALA A 215 -22.55 10.24 -5.29
N ALA A 216 -21.23 10.21 -5.12
CA ALA A 216 -20.46 8.97 -5.32
C ALA A 216 -20.82 7.93 -4.24
N LEU A 217 -20.99 8.37 -2.99
CA LEU A 217 -21.47 7.53 -1.89
C LEU A 217 -22.91 7.05 -2.12
N ASP A 218 -23.79 7.91 -2.63
CA ASP A 218 -25.17 7.52 -3.00
C ASP A 218 -25.17 6.42 -4.04
N THR A 219 -24.34 6.57 -5.08
CA THR A 219 -24.24 5.60 -6.18
C THR A 219 -23.63 4.29 -5.68
N LEU A 220 -22.58 4.36 -4.86
CA LEU A 220 -21.94 3.20 -4.24
C LEU A 220 -22.93 2.43 -3.35
N ALA A 221 -23.69 3.12 -2.50
CA ALA A 221 -24.68 2.50 -1.62
C ALA A 221 -25.87 1.88 -2.38
N ALA A 222 -26.17 2.37 -3.59
CA ALA A 222 -27.24 1.85 -4.43
C ALA A 222 -26.86 0.60 -5.25
N LEU A 223 -25.58 0.19 -5.25
CA LEU A 223 -25.15 -1.00 -5.98
C LEU A 223 -25.75 -2.27 -5.36
N PRO A 224 -26.24 -3.24 -6.18
CA PRO A 224 -26.73 -4.51 -5.68
C PRO A 224 -25.68 -5.35 -4.93
N SER A 225 -24.40 -5.13 -5.23
CA SER A 225 -23.26 -5.78 -4.57
C SER A 225 -22.87 -5.13 -3.24
N THR A 226 -23.44 -3.97 -2.91
CA THR A 226 -23.10 -3.19 -1.71
C THR A 226 -24.15 -3.39 -0.62
N ASP A 227 -23.66 -3.59 0.60
CA ASP A 227 -24.44 -3.47 1.82
C ASP A 227 -24.49 -1.99 2.22
N ALA A 228 -25.63 -1.34 1.93
CA ALA A 228 -25.84 0.09 2.15
C ALA A 228 -25.72 0.51 3.63
N ASP A 229 -25.90 -0.42 4.57
CA ASP A 229 -25.77 -0.15 6.01
C ASP A 229 -24.31 -0.27 6.50
N ARG A 230 -23.37 -0.67 5.63
CA ARG A 230 -21.94 -0.88 5.93
C ARG A 230 -21.04 -0.18 4.92
N VAL A 231 -21.24 1.13 4.74
CA VAL A 231 -20.40 1.99 3.90
C VAL A 231 -19.42 2.77 4.76
N GLY A 232 -18.14 2.75 4.39
CA GLY A 232 -17.07 3.53 5.02
C GLY A 232 -16.25 4.33 4.01
N VAL A 233 -15.32 5.11 4.51
CA VAL A 233 -14.35 5.87 3.71
C VAL A 233 -12.93 5.63 4.21
N PHE A 234 -11.99 5.51 3.27
CA PHE A 234 -10.56 5.45 3.55
C PHE A 234 -9.80 6.46 2.69
N GLY A 235 -8.94 7.26 3.31
CA GLY A 235 -8.04 8.13 2.56
C GLY A 235 -6.68 8.33 3.21
N ALA A 236 -5.72 8.75 2.39
CA ALA A 236 -4.33 9.03 2.81
C ALA A 236 -3.93 10.49 2.58
N SER A 237 -3.16 11.06 3.50
CA SER A 237 -2.67 12.45 3.43
C SER A 237 -3.84 13.44 3.24
N ARG A 238 -3.90 14.20 2.13
CA ARG A 238 -5.06 15.03 1.76
C ARG A 238 -6.36 14.25 1.65
N GLY A 239 -6.31 13.02 1.16
CA GLY A 239 -7.46 12.12 1.19
C GLY A 239 -7.85 11.69 2.60
N GLY A 240 -6.89 11.64 3.54
CA GLY A 240 -7.15 11.36 4.95
C GLY A 240 -7.86 12.51 5.66
N GLU A 241 -7.43 13.75 5.39
CA GLU A 241 -8.17 14.98 5.77
C GLU A 241 -9.61 14.93 5.23
N LEU A 242 -9.76 14.64 3.93
CA LEU A 242 -11.07 14.50 3.30
C LEU A 242 -11.91 13.39 3.94
N ALA A 243 -11.32 12.22 4.24
CA ALA A 243 -12.03 11.12 4.88
C ALA A 243 -12.60 11.52 6.25
N LEU A 244 -11.83 12.26 7.06
CA LEU A 244 -12.31 12.83 8.32
C LEU A 244 -13.43 13.86 8.11
N LEU A 245 -13.27 14.75 7.12
CA LEU A 245 -14.27 15.77 6.78
C LEU A 245 -15.60 15.14 6.30
N LEU A 246 -15.54 14.12 5.44
CA LEU A 246 -16.73 13.36 5.01
C LEU A 246 -17.36 12.62 6.19
N GLY A 247 -16.55 12.02 7.06
CA GLY A 247 -17.01 11.38 8.29
C GLY A 247 -17.77 12.31 9.24
N ALA A 248 -17.31 13.55 9.36
CA ALA A 248 -17.98 14.56 10.19
C ALA A 248 -19.32 15.04 9.59
N ARG A 249 -19.43 15.11 8.25
CA ARG A 249 -20.60 15.65 7.57
C ARG A 249 -21.65 14.60 7.16
N CYS A 250 -21.23 13.37 6.88
CA CYS A 250 -22.08 12.33 6.31
C CYS A 250 -22.43 11.24 7.35
N PRO A 251 -23.56 11.36 8.07
CA PRO A 251 -23.94 10.41 9.13
C PRO A 251 -24.25 8.99 8.62
N ARG A 252 -24.28 8.78 7.30
CA ARG A 252 -24.44 7.46 6.68
C ARG A 252 -23.15 6.64 6.67
N LEU A 253 -21.98 7.29 6.76
CA LEU A 253 -20.70 6.59 6.87
C LEU A 253 -20.61 5.91 8.23
N ARG A 254 -20.38 4.60 8.23
CA ARG A 254 -20.26 3.80 9.45
C ARG A 254 -18.83 3.64 9.95
N ALA A 255 -17.86 3.91 9.10
CA ALA A 255 -16.45 3.82 9.43
C ALA A 255 -15.66 4.86 8.64
N VAL A 256 -14.65 5.43 9.31
CA VAL A 256 -13.69 6.35 8.73
C VAL A 256 -12.30 5.84 9.07
N ALA A 257 -11.50 5.55 8.05
CA ALA A 257 -10.08 5.28 8.18
C ALA A 257 -9.31 6.42 7.55
N ALA A 258 -8.26 6.90 8.22
CA ALA A 258 -7.47 8.03 7.75
C ALA A 258 -5.99 7.75 7.98
N PHE A 259 -5.22 7.65 6.91
CA PHE A 259 -3.78 7.37 6.96
C PHE A 259 -2.97 8.66 6.83
N MET A 260 -2.22 8.99 7.89
CA MET A 260 -1.46 10.25 8.02
C MET A 260 -2.31 11.50 7.68
N PRO A 261 -3.49 11.67 8.32
CA PRO A 261 -4.38 12.79 8.00
C PRO A 261 -3.92 14.11 8.60
N SER A 262 -4.57 15.19 8.17
CA SER A 262 -4.60 16.46 8.91
C SER A 262 -5.86 16.52 9.78
N GLY A 263 -5.74 17.09 10.98
CA GLY A 263 -6.88 17.43 11.85
C GLY A 263 -7.54 18.77 11.53
N VAL A 264 -7.01 19.49 10.53
CA VAL A 264 -7.52 20.78 10.04
C VAL A 264 -7.65 20.74 8.52
N VAL A 265 -8.57 21.54 7.99
CA VAL A 265 -8.71 21.71 6.53
C VAL A 265 -7.68 22.71 6.04
N TRP A 266 -6.84 22.29 5.11
CA TRP A 266 -5.81 23.16 4.50
C TRP A 266 -6.32 23.80 3.20
N PRO A 267 -5.76 24.95 2.78
CA PRO A 267 -6.13 25.62 1.54
C PRO A 267 -5.81 24.79 0.29
N ALA A 268 -6.22 25.30 -0.86
CA ALA A 268 -5.98 24.70 -2.16
C ALA A 268 -4.50 24.36 -2.42
N TYR A 269 -4.27 23.37 -3.28
CA TYR A 269 -2.94 22.95 -3.73
C TYR A 269 -2.88 22.82 -5.26
N PRO A 270 -2.01 23.58 -5.96
CA PRO A 270 -1.18 24.68 -5.45
C PRO A 270 -1.99 25.81 -4.79
N ALA A 271 -1.35 26.66 -3.98
CA ALA A 271 -2.04 27.70 -3.23
C ALA A 271 -2.67 28.76 -4.15
N THR A 272 -3.98 28.95 -4.03
CA THR A 272 -4.75 29.94 -4.81
C THR A 272 -5.42 31.01 -3.94
N GLY A 273 -5.28 30.91 -2.61
CA GLY A 273 -6.00 31.76 -1.64
C GLY A 273 -7.41 31.27 -1.31
N TYR A 274 -7.84 30.17 -1.94
CA TYR A 274 -9.12 29.52 -1.68
C TYR A 274 -8.94 28.21 -0.90
N SER A 275 -10.04 27.69 -0.38
CA SER A 275 -10.08 26.37 0.23
C SER A 275 -9.89 25.25 -0.80
N ALA A 276 -9.37 24.11 -0.35
CA ALA A 276 -9.36 22.90 -1.16
C ALA A 276 -10.79 22.40 -1.46
N TRP A 277 -11.76 22.74 -0.59
CA TRP A 277 -13.11 22.19 -0.61
C TRP A 277 -14.16 23.30 -0.68
N THR A 278 -15.28 23.02 -1.32
CA THR A 278 -16.49 23.85 -1.27
C THR A 278 -17.68 23.05 -0.76
N ALA A 279 -18.63 23.73 -0.14
CA ALA A 279 -19.96 23.18 0.18
C ALA A 279 -21.02 24.23 -0.16
N GLU A 280 -22.12 23.80 -0.79
CA GLU A 280 -23.22 24.66 -1.22
C GLU A 280 -22.76 25.83 -2.10
N GLY A 281 -21.72 25.61 -2.91
CA GLY A 281 -21.12 26.63 -3.77
C GLY A 281 -20.30 27.70 -3.05
N ARG A 282 -20.00 27.52 -1.76
CA ARG A 282 -19.15 28.41 -0.94
C ARG A 282 -17.88 27.71 -0.50
N ASP A 283 -16.81 28.47 -0.32
CA ASP A 283 -15.54 27.96 0.23
C ASP A 283 -15.76 27.35 1.61
N TRP A 284 -15.24 26.14 1.82
CA TRP A 284 -15.24 25.50 3.13
C TRP A 284 -14.18 26.14 4.02
N PRO A 285 -14.45 26.44 5.31
CA PRO A 285 -13.46 27.01 6.22
C PRO A 285 -12.16 26.22 6.24
N CYS A 286 -11.03 26.90 6.03
CA CYS A 286 -9.70 26.31 6.01
C CYS A 286 -8.69 27.17 6.78
N THR A 287 -7.54 26.60 7.12
CA THR A 287 -6.45 27.33 7.76
C THR A 287 -5.93 28.44 6.84
N ARG A 288 -5.54 29.58 7.43
CA ARG A 288 -4.82 30.64 6.71
C ARG A 288 -3.34 30.28 6.53
N ALA A 289 -2.80 29.50 7.46
CA ALA A 289 -1.45 28.97 7.41
C ALA A 289 -1.29 27.83 6.39
N THR A 290 -0.07 27.63 5.92
CA THR A 290 0.36 26.52 5.04
C THR A 290 1.26 25.50 5.75
N SER A 291 1.48 25.65 7.07
CA SER A 291 2.23 24.71 7.91
C SER A 291 1.57 24.52 9.27
N TYR A 292 1.79 23.34 9.87
CA TYR A 292 1.16 22.97 11.16
C TYR A 292 1.66 23.85 12.31
N GLU A 293 2.96 24.16 12.33
CA GLU A 293 3.56 25.06 13.31
C GLU A 293 2.93 26.46 13.26
N ALA A 294 2.71 27.00 12.06
CA ALA A 294 2.05 28.29 11.89
C ALA A 294 0.57 28.22 12.30
N CYS A 295 -0.13 27.12 11.97
CA CYS A 295 -1.52 26.91 12.38
C CYS A 295 -1.68 26.83 13.90
N LEU A 296 -0.74 26.19 14.62
CA LEU A 296 -0.78 26.10 16.08
C LEU A 296 -0.36 27.41 16.76
N ALA A 297 0.41 28.26 16.08
CA ALA A 297 0.84 29.55 16.59
C ALA A 297 -0.24 30.64 16.45
N GLU A 298 -1.33 30.38 15.72
CA GLU A 298 -2.46 31.32 15.65
C GLU A 298 -3.21 31.34 17.00
N PRO A 299 -3.39 32.53 17.61
CA PRO A 299 -4.08 32.63 18.90
C PRO A 299 -5.53 32.15 18.79
N ASP A 300 -6.01 31.40 19.79
CA ASP A 300 -7.31 30.72 19.83
C ASP A 300 -8.55 31.62 19.58
N GLY A 301 -8.39 32.94 19.56
CA GLY A 301 -9.47 33.94 19.42
C GLY A 301 -9.96 34.21 18.00
N GLU A 302 -9.39 33.60 16.95
CA GLU A 302 -9.83 33.80 15.55
C GLU A 302 -10.45 32.56 14.88
N ARG A 303 -10.77 31.50 15.66
CA ARG A 303 -11.57 30.36 15.18
C ARG A 303 -13.06 30.71 15.08
N GLU A 304 -13.40 31.84 14.48
CA GLU A 304 -14.81 32.16 14.16
C GLU A 304 -15.18 31.52 12.82
N GLY A 305 -15.88 30.39 12.95
CA GLY A 305 -16.56 29.70 11.87
C GLY A 305 -17.33 28.56 12.51
N GLU A 306 -18.55 28.83 12.98
CA GLU A 306 -19.49 27.76 13.31
C GLU A 306 -19.56 26.82 12.10
N VAL A 307 -19.17 25.57 12.32
CA VAL A 307 -19.38 24.48 11.36
C VAL A 307 -20.89 24.25 11.31
N PRO A 308 -21.55 24.36 10.15
CA PRO A 308 -22.95 23.96 10.02
C PRO A 308 -23.14 22.46 10.24
#